data_AF-A0A4Z0PIG0-F1
#
_entry.id   AF-A0A4Z0PIG0-F1
#
_cell.length_a   1.000
_cell.length_b   1.000
_cell.length_c   1.000
_cell.angle_alpha   90.00
_cell.angle_beta   90.00
_cell.angle_gamma   90.00
#
_symmetry.space_group_name_H-M   'P 1'
#
loop_
_entity.id
_entity.type
_entity.pdbx_description
1 polymer ?
#
loop_
_entity_poly.entity_id
_entity_poly.type
_entity_poly.pdbx_seq_one_letter_code
_entity_poly.pdbx_strand_id
1 'polypeptide(L)'
;GAAGAASAASSPARVGPETLDPINLLGVLRRARGSFVIVTNEFGVVQGLVTPLDVLEAIAGEFPDADETPEIVADAEGWIVKGGTDLHALQQALEVDHLVNEEGDIATVAGLVIAANGHIPRVGAVLEVPALRLGCVAAGACG
;
A
#
# COMPACT_ATOMS: atom_id res chain seq x y z
N GLY A 1 -5.75 33.24 -0.86
CA GLY A 1 -4.39 33.60 -1.31
C GLY A 1 -3.73 32.35 -1.79
N ALA A 2 -3.56 32.21 -3.10
CA ALA A 2 -3.08 31.01 -3.74
C ALA A 2 -1.58 31.09 -4.07
N ALA A 3 -0.92 29.95 -3.89
CA ALA A 3 0.16 29.42 -4.70
C ALA A 3 1.49 30.21 -4.79
N GLY A 4 2.46 29.78 -3.97
CA GLY A 4 3.87 29.83 -4.31
C GLY A 4 4.20 28.73 -5.32
N ALA A 5 4.93 29.10 -6.37
CA ALA A 5 5.33 28.26 -7.49
C ALA A 5 6.52 27.34 -7.14
N ALA A 6 6.63 26.19 -7.82
CA ALA A 6 7.89 25.46 -7.97
C ALA A 6 7.97 24.69 -9.30
N SER A 7 8.72 25.28 -10.23
CA SER A 7 9.63 24.68 -11.23
C SER A 7 9.28 23.34 -11.90
N ALA A 8 8.70 23.42 -13.11
CA ALA A 8 8.70 22.31 -14.07
C ALA A 8 10.09 22.14 -14.71
N ALA A 9 10.74 21.01 -14.47
CA ALA A 9 11.98 20.63 -15.14
C ALA A 9 11.72 20.33 -16.62
N SER A 10 12.54 20.90 -17.50
CA SER A 10 12.40 20.88 -18.95
C SER A 10 12.82 19.53 -19.59
N SER A 11 12.07 18.47 -19.36
CA SER A 11 12.17 17.23 -20.15
C SER A 11 11.00 17.18 -21.15
N PRO A 12 11.23 16.92 -22.44
CA PRO A 12 10.15 16.82 -23.40
C PRO A 12 9.24 15.65 -23.03
N ALA A 13 7.98 15.93 -22.74
CA ALA A 13 6.96 14.93 -22.51
C ALA A 13 6.82 14.07 -23.77
N ARG A 14 7.04 12.75 -23.64
CA ARG A 14 6.88 11.83 -24.76
C ARG A 14 5.44 11.37 -24.83
N VAL A 15 4.83 11.51 -26.00
CA VAL A 15 3.47 11.07 -26.28
C VAL A 15 3.53 9.67 -26.89
N GLY A 16 2.76 8.73 -26.34
CA GLY A 16 2.67 7.35 -26.82
C GLY A 16 1.21 6.91 -27.00
N PRO A 17 0.91 6.00 -27.97
CA PRO A 17 -0.43 5.45 -28.14
C PRO A 17 -0.83 4.54 -26.96
N GLU A 18 -2.13 4.40 -26.70
CA GLU A 18 -2.68 3.58 -25.59
C GLU A 18 -2.35 2.07 -25.71
N THR A 19 -1.96 1.62 -26.90
CA THR A 19 -1.75 0.20 -27.22
C THR A 19 -0.34 -0.32 -26.88
N LEU A 20 0.48 0.46 -26.17
CA LEU A 20 1.84 0.06 -25.81
C LEU A 20 1.84 -0.91 -24.63
N ASP A 21 2.44 -2.08 -24.86
CA ASP A 21 2.70 -3.07 -23.82
C ASP A 21 3.51 -2.46 -22.65
N PRO A 22 3.14 -2.71 -21.38
CA PRO A 22 3.82 -2.17 -20.20
C PRO A 22 5.35 -2.36 -20.22
N ILE A 23 5.85 -3.50 -20.70
CA ILE A 23 7.29 -3.80 -20.74
C ILE A 23 8.02 -2.90 -21.76
N ASN A 24 7.37 -2.61 -22.88
CA ASN A 24 7.93 -1.71 -23.90
C ASN A 24 7.91 -0.25 -23.42
N LEU A 25 6.88 0.13 -22.66
CA LEU A 25 6.76 1.45 -22.04
C LEU A 25 7.88 1.71 -21.02
N LEU A 26 8.23 0.72 -20.19
CA LEU A 26 9.40 0.79 -19.29
C LEU A 26 10.71 1.07 -20.05
N GLY A 27 10.89 0.48 -21.23
CA GLY A 27 12.08 0.71 -22.07
C GLY A 27 12.15 2.12 -22.65
N VAL A 28 10.99 2.77 -22.88
CA VAL A 28 10.91 4.18 -23.31
C VAL A 28 11.19 5.10 -22.11
N LEU A 29 10.58 4.81 -20.96
CA LEU A 29 10.71 5.57 -19.71
C LEU A 29 12.15 5.54 -19.16
N ARG A 30 12.80 4.36 -19.13
CA ARG A 30 14.21 4.21 -18.68
C ARG A 30 15.20 5.05 -19.47
N ARG A 31 14.98 5.23 -20.78
CA ARG A 31 15.88 6.00 -21.65
C ARG A 31 15.75 7.51 -21.47
N ALA A 32 14.74 7.96 -20.73
CA ALA A 32 14.34 9.36 -20.72
C ALA A 32 14.52 10.06 -19.35
N ARG A 33 15.29 9.44 -18.43
CA ARG A 33 15.89 10.06 -17.22
C ARG A 33 14.95 11.00 -16.45
N GLY A 34 13.81 10.48 -15.98
CA GLY A 34 12.84 11.24 -15.18
C GLY A 34 11.66 11.81 -15.98
N SER A 35 11.47 11.38 -17.22
CA SER A 35 10.27 11.71 -17.99
C SER A 35 9.11 10.78 -17.64
N PHE A 36 7.93 11.36 -17.47
CA PHE A 36 6.65 10.68 -17.59
C PHE A 36 6.25 10.54 -19.08
N VAL A 37 5.32 9.63 -19.36
CA VAL A 37 4.68 9.50 -20.68
C VAL A 37 3.25 10.03 -20.59
N ILE A 38 2.85 10.84 -21.56
CA ILE A 38 1.46 11.28 -21.71
C ILE A 38 0.78 10.28 -22.64
N VAL A 39 -0.30 9.66 -22.15
CA VAL A 39 -1.13 8.74 -22.94
C VAL A 39 -2.22 9.55 -23.63
N THR A 40 -2.34 9.39 -24.95
CA THR A 40 -3.38 10.04 -25.75
C THR A 40 -4.19 9.01 -26.53
N ASN A 41 -5.47 9.29 -26.75
CA ASN A 41 -6.30 8.50 -27.68
C ASN A 41 -6.03 8.88 -29.15
N GLU A 42 -6.71 8.21 -30.07
CA GLU A 42 -6.57 8.38 -31.53
C GLU A 42 -6.98 9.76 -32.05
N PHE A 43 -7.71 10.53 -31.24
CA PHE A 43 -8.11 11.91 -31.53
C PHE A 43 -7.17 12.94 -30.91
N GLY A 44 -6.05 12.50 -30.30
CA GLY A 44 -5.06 13.36 -29.65
C GLY A 44 -5.51 13.91 -28.28
N VAL A 45 -6.59 13.35 -27.71
CA VAL A 45 -7.07 13.72 -26.37
C VAL A 45 -6.20 13.03 -25.32
N VAL A 46 -5.69 13.80 -24.37
CA VAL A 46 -4.92 13.29 -23.23
C VAL A 46 -5.81 12.47 -22.32
N GLN A 47 -5.46 11.20 -22.13
CA GLN A 47 -6.12 10.26 -21.23
C GLN A 47 -5.45 10.25 -19.85
N GLY A 48 -4.13 10.45 -19.76
CA GLY A 48 -3.43 10.41 -18.48
C GLY A 48 -1.92 10.52 -18.55
N LEU A 49 -1.31 10.44 -17.38
CA LEU A 49 0.13 10.45 -17.16
C LEU A 49 0.56 9.07 -16.66
N VAL A 50 1.65 8.53 -17.21
CA VAL A 50 2.25 7.28 -16.72
C VAL A 50 3.70 7.53 -16.34
N THR A 51 4.08 7.11 -15.13
CA THR A 51 5.44 7.20 -14.60
C THR A 51 6.14 5.84 -14.65
N PRO A 52 7.48 5.79 -14.54
CA PRO A 52 8.19 4.51 -14.40
C PRO A 52 7.74 3.70 -13.19
N LEU A 53 7.30 4.36 -12.10
CA LEU A 53 6.85 3.71 -10.88
C LEU A 53 5.56 2.92 -11.15
N ASP A 54 4.56 3.55 -11.78
CA ASP A 54 3.27 2.92 -12.09
C ASP A 54 3.44 1.59 -12.85
N VAL A 55 4.41 1.54 -13.77
CA VAL A 55 4.66 0.32 -14.54
C VAL A 55 5.39 -0.75 -13.72
N LEU A 56 6.26 -0.36 -12.79
CA LEU A 56 6.85 -1.30 -11.84
C LEU A 56 5.78 -1.84 -10.88
N GLU A 57 4.87 -1.00 -10.42
CA GLU A 57 3.78 -1.38 -9.52
C GLU A 57 2.80 -2.35 -10.16
N ALA A 58 2.49 -2.16 -11.44
CA ALA A 58 1.67 -3.10 -12.20
C ALA A 58 2.30 -4.50 -12.32
N ILE A 59 3.63 -4.63 -12.17
CA ILE A 59 4.35 -5.90 -12.27
C ILE A 59 4.67 -6.49 -10.89
N ALA A 60 5.16 -5.66 -9.96
CA ALA A 60 5.71 -6.07 -8.67
C ALA A 60 4.74 -5.88 -7.49
N GLY A 61 3.62 -5.18 -7.70
CA GLY A 61 2.73 -4.73 -6.64
C GLY A 61 3.10 -3.34 -6.10
N GLU A 62 2.33 -2.87 -5.13
CA GLU A 62 2.45 -1.53 -4.56
C GLU A 62 3.79 -1.36 -3.81
N PHE A 63 4.48 -0.23 -4.05
CA PHE A 63 5.67 0.12 -3.28
C PHE A 63 5.30 1.10 -2.17
N PRO A 64 5.91 0.98 -0.97
CA PRO A 64 5.61 1.89 0.11
C PRO A 64 6.10 3.31 -0.21
N ASP A 65 5.33 4.29 0.25
CA ASP A 65 5.73 5.69 0.18
C ASP A 65 6.95 5.97 1.06
N ALA A 66 7.70 7.04 0.76
CA ALA A 66 8.96 7.34 1.44
C ALA A 66 8.81 7.63 2.95
N ASP A 67 7.63 8.08 3.37
CA ASP A 67 7.24 8.33 4.75
C ASP A 67 6.37 7.22 5.35
N GLU A 68 6.05 6.19 4.57
CA GLU A 68 5.29 5.05 5.06
C GLU A 68 6.13 4.18 5.99
N THR A 69 5.62 3.97 7.19
CA THR A 69 6.24 3.07 8.18
C THR A 69 5.78 1.64 7.93
N PRO A 70 6.64 0.63 8.16
CA PRO A 70 6.25 -0.76 7.99
C PRO A 70 5.02 -1.10 8.85
N GLU A 71 4.13 -1.90 8.29
CA GLU A 71 2.93 -2.34 8.98
C GLU A 71 3.19 -3.37 10.09
N ILE A 72 4.20 -4.21 9.88
CA ILE A 72 4.61 -5.28 10.79
C ILE A 72 6.09 -5.08 11.09
N VAL A 73 6.42 -4.88 12.36
CA VAL A 73 7.79 -4.66 12.83
C VAL A 73 8.11 -5.67 13.91
N ALA A 74 9.24 -6.37 13.81
CA ALA A 74 9.70 -7.24 14.89
C ALA A 74 10.12 -6.41 16.11
N ASP A 75 9.71 -6.83 17.31
CA ASP A 75 10.03 -6.18 18.57
C ASP A 75 10.37 -7.21 19.64
N ALA A 76 11.61 -7.18 20.14
CA ALA A 76 12.20 -8.05 21.17
C ALA A 76 11.82 -9.55 21.14
N GLU A 77 10.58 -9.89 21.51
CA GLU A 77 10.04 -11.25 21.65
C GLU A 77 8.78 -11.50 20.78
N GLY A 78 8.42 -10.58 19.90
CA GLY A 78 7.23 -10.67 19.04
C GLY A 78 7.20 -9.61 17.95
N TRP A 79 6.01 -9.07 17.69
CA TRP A 79 5.77 -8.10 16.62
C TRP A 79 4.87 -6.95 17.07
N ILE A 80 5.19 -5.74 16.62
CA ILE A 80 4.30 -4.58 16.64
C ILE A 80 3.64 -4.50 15.27
N VAL A 81 2.30 -4.54 15.28
CA VAL A 81 1.48 -4.58 14.06
C VAL A 81 0.51 -3.41 14.08
N LYS A 82 0.38 -2.70 12.96
CA LYS A 82 -0.62 -1.65 12.82
C LYS A 82 -2.02 -2.25 12.80
N GLY A 83 -2.99 -1.57 13.41
CA GLY A 83 -4.38 -2.05 13.43
C GLY A 83 -5.01 -2.14 12.03
N GLY A 84 -4.53 -1.34 11.07
CA GLY A 84 -5.01 -1.36 9.68
C GLY A 84 -4.48 -2.52 8.84
N THR A 85 -3.49 -3.27 9.34
CA THR A 85 -2.84 -4.35 8.59
C THR A 85 -3.84 -5.41 8.16
N ASP A 86 -3.73 -5.81 6.91
CA ASP A 86 -4.52 -6.89 6.32
C ASP A 86 -4.20 -8.23 7.01
N LEU A 87 -5.24 -8.99 7.36
CA LEU A 87 -5.08 -10.25 8.07
C LEU A 87 -4.41 -11.33 7.23
N HIS A 88 -4.59 -11.32 5.91
CA HIS A 88 -3.90 -12.26 5.03
C HIS A 88 -2.41 -11.92 4.97
N ALA A 89 -2.05 -10.65 4.87
CA ALA A 89 -0.67 -10.20 4.95
C ALA A 89 -0.02 -10.58 6.28
N LEU A 90 -0.73 -10.38 7.41
CA LEU A 90 -0.26 -10.80 8.72
C LEU A 90 -0.08 -12.32 8.82
N GLN A 91 -1.04 -13.09 8.31
CA GLN A 91 -1.00 -14.55 8.30
C GLN A 91 0.24 -15.07 7.56
N GLN A 92 0.53 -14.50 6.39
CA GLN A 92 1.73 -14.84 5.61
C GLN A 92 3.01 -14.42 6.32
N ALA A 93 3.06 -13.20 6.87
CA ALA A 93 4.27 -12.66 7.51
C ALA A 93 4.67 -13.43 8.78
N LEU A 94 3.69 -13.94 9.53
CA LEU A 94 3.91 -14.70 10.77
C LEU A 94 3.94 -16.22 10.56
N GLU A 95 3.70 -16.69 9.34
CA GLU A 95 3.59 -18.12 8.99
C GLU A 95 2.61 -18.87 9.91
N VAL A 96 1.48 -18.23 10.25
CA VAL A 96 0.42 -18.83 11.09
C VAL A 96 -0.74 -19.32 10.25
N ASP A 97 -1.44 -20.34 10.70
CA ASP A 97 -2.64 -20.87 10.02
C ASP A 97 -3.93 -20.37 10.69
N HIS A 98 -5.02 -20.35 9.91
CA HIS A 98 -6.39 -20.11 10.40
C HIS A 98 -6.59 -18.77 11.13
N LEU A 99 -5.86 -17.72 10.73
CA LEU A 99 -6.05 -16.37 11.28
C LEU A 99 -7.24 -15.66 10.62
N VAL A 100 -7.43 -15.88 9.33
CA VAL A 100 -8.59 -15.39 8.56
C VAL A 100 -9.74 -16.39 8.70
N ASN A 101 -10.96 -15.90 8.96
CA ASN A 101 -12.16 -16.76 9.01
C ASN A 101 -12.56 -17.23 7.61
N GLU A 102 -13.22 -18.39 7.51
CA GLU A 102 -13.62 -18.96 6.21
C GLU A 102 -14.60 -18.07 5.43
N GLU A 103 -15.34 -17.22 6.13
CA GLU A 103 -16.33 -16.29 5.56
C GLU A 103 -15.69 -14.99 5.05
N GLY A 104 -14.49 -14.63 5.55
CA GLY A 104 -13.72 -13.46 5.10
C GLY A 104 -14.29 -12.11 5.54
N ASP A 105 -15.17 -12.07 6.54
CA ASP A 105 -15.89 -10.85 6.96
C ASP A 105 -15.00 -9.83 7.68
N ILE A 106 -13.84 -10.29 8.16
CA ILE A 106 -12.87 -9.48 8.87
C ILE A 106 -11.61 -9.39 8.02
N ALA A 107 -11.26 -8.18 7.60
CA ALA A 107 -10.09 -7.94 6.74
C ALA A 107 -8.85 -7.50 7.51
N THR A 108 -8.99 -6.88 8.70
CA THR A 108 -7.86 -6.21 9.38
C THR A 108 -7.63 -6.69 10.80
N VAL A 109 -6.41 -6.48 11.32
CA VAL A 109 -6.01 -6.80 12.70
C VAL A 109 -6.92 -6.11 13.72
N ALA A 110 -7.21 -4.82 13.54
CA ALA A 110 -8.14 -4.10 14.41
C ALA A 110 -9.55 -4.70 14.35
N GLY A 111 -10.00 -5.11 13.16
CA GLY A 111 -11.26 -5.80 12.98
C GLY A 111 -11.33 -7.10 13.79
N LEU A 112 -10.28 -7.93 13.72
CA LEU A 112 -10.19 -9.18 14.48
C LEU A 112 -10.24 -8.93 15.99
N VAL A 113 -9.45 -7.96 16.46
CA VAL A 113 -9.38 -7.59 17.87
C VAL A 113 -10.74 -7.08 18.37
N ILE A 114 -11.43 -6.25 17.59
CA ILE A 114 -12.76 -5.73 17.95
C ILE A 114 -13.81 -6.84 17.93
N ALA A 115 -13.77 -7.74 16.94
CA ALA A 115 -14.70 -8.87 16.86
C ALA A 115 -14.53 -9.81 18.06
N ALA A 116 -13.30 -10.09 18.48
CA ALA A 116 -13.01 -10.92 19.65
C ALA A 116 -13.37 -10.23 20.98
N ASN A 117 -13.16 -8.92 21.08
CA ASN A 117 -13.37 -8.15 22.32
C ASN A 117 -14.78 -7.56 22.47
N GLY A 118 -15.55 -7.48 21.38
CA GLY A 118 -16.85 -6.81 21.28
C GLY A 118 -16.80 -5.28 21.24
N HIS A 119 -15.65 -4.66 21.51
CA HIS A 119 -15.42 -3.21 21.44
C HIS A 119 -13.93 -2.92 21.24
N ILE A 120 -13.57 -1.67 20.95
CA ILE A 120 -12.16 -1.25 20.89
C ILE A 120 -11.50 -1.51 22.26
N PRO A 121 -10.42 -2.30 22.35
CA PRO A 121 -9.77 -2.61 23.61
C PRO A 121 -9.08 -1.39 24.21
N ARG A 122 -8.84 -1.42 25.51
CA ARG A 122 -8.00 -0.42 26.17
C ARG A 122 -6.53 -0.75 25.95
N VAL A 123 -5.69 0.29 25.90
CA VAL A 123 -4.23 0.11 25.92
C VAL A 123 -3.83 -0.73 27.14
N GLY A 124 -2.96 -1.71 26.91
CA GLY A 124 -2.55 -2.72 27.89
C GLY A 124 -3.46 -3.94 27.99
N ALA A 125 -4.62 -3.96 27.31
CA ALA A 125 -5.44 -5.16 27.24
C ALA A 125 -4.72 -6.25 26.44
N VAL A 126 -4.90 -7.49 26.88
CA VAL A 126 -4.35 -8.69 26.22
C VAL A 126 -5.51 -9.59 25.84
N LEU A 127 -5.52 -10.03 24.60
CA LEU A 127 -6.51 -10.93 24.03
C LEU A 127 -5.83 -12.19 23.52
N GLU A 128 -6.45 -13.33 23.75
CA GLU A 128 -6.02 -14.61 23.19
C GLU A 128 -6.96 -14.93 22.02
N VAL A 129 -6.40 -15.07 20.82
CA VAL A 129 -7.07 -15.65 19.66
C VAL A 129 -6.38 -16.98 19.32
N PRO A 130 -7.02 -17.90 18.58
CA PRO A 130 -6.55 -19.28 18.45
C PRO A 130 -5.07 -19.44 18.06
N ALA A 131 -4.53 -18.54 17.23
CA ALA A 131 -3.15 -18.59 16.76
C ALA A 131 -2.21 -17.56 17.40
N LEU A 132 -2.74 -16.54 18.11
CA LEU A 132 -1.96 -15.37 18.52
C LEU A 132 -2.40 -14.83 19.88
N ARG A 133 -1.42 -14.30 20.62
CA ARG A 133 -1.65 -13.47 21.80
C ARG A 133 -1.45 -12.01 21.42
N LEU A 134 -2.52 -11.21 21.48
CA LEU A 134 -2.55 -9.82 21.00
C LEU A 134 -2.55 -8.85 22.18
N GLY A 135 -1.53 -8.00 22.27
CA GLY A 135 -1.45 -6.91 23.23
C GLY A 135 -1.80 -5.56 22.59
N CYS A 136 -2.77 -4.84 23.14
CA CYS A 136 -3.10 -3.51 22.65
C CYS A 136 -2.06 -2.49 23.15
N VAL A 137 -1.15 -2.06 22.28
CA VAL A 137 -0.13 -1.04 22.60
C VAL A 137 -0.62 0.40 22.39
N ALA A 138 -1.58 0.58 21.49
CA ALA A 138 -2.25 1.86 21.21
C ALA A 138 -3.68 1.59 20.73
N ALA A 139 -4.61 2.48 21.09
CA ALA A 139 -6.00 2.43 20.64
C ALA A 139 -6.49 3.85 20.33
N GLY A 140 -7.09 4.02 19.16
CA GLY A 140 -7.58 5.30 18.65
C GLY A 140 -7.53 5.31 17.12
N ALA A 141 -8.34 6.15 16.49
CA ALA A 141 -8.17 6.41 15.06
C ALA A 141 -6.79 7.07 14.87
N CYS A 142 -5.92 6.47 14.07
CA CYS A 142 -4.85 7.23 13.43
C CYS A 142 -5.55 8.27 12.56
N GLY A 143 -5.44 9.54 12.96
CA GLY A 143 -5.82 10.68 12.14
C GLY A 143 -4.65 11.12 11.29
#